data_AF-A0A353F506-F1
#
_entry.id   AF-A0A353F506-F1
#
_cell.length_a   1.000
_cell.length_b   1.000
_cell.length_c   1.000
_cell.angle_alpha   90.00
_cell.angle_beta   90.00
_cell.angle_gamma   90.00
#
_symmetry.space_group_name_H-M   'P 1'
#
loop_
_entity.id
_entity.type
_entity.pdbx_description
1 polymer ?
#
loop_
_entity_poly.entity_id
_entity_poly.type
_entity_poly.pdbx_seq_one_letter_code
_entity_poly.pdbx_strand_id
1 'polypeptide(L)'
;VRFLSELGKDGDFKVSAKPLIRDFMALKPHPRTVDGMGHYGTATFAEKFEGYEWQIYGSKVSGELLPSELPQVRGRGHNTWGVARFGITQKGKVKLKINDTNFLDLFAGKTEIILPEKGLAIIELNGNDDPQHFTLAVNSASRQTGVLLEIVTE
;
A
#
# COMPACT_ATOMS: atom_id res chain seq x y z
N VAL A 1 -28.30 -8.27 -14.12
CA VAL A 1 -28.01 -7.08 -13.29
C VAL A 1 -28.09 -7.52 -11.82
N ARG A 2 -26.95 -7.87 -11.19
CA ARG A 2 -26.88 -8.44 -9.81
C ARG A 2 -26.42 -7.44 -8.74
N PHE A 3 -25.88 -6.30 -9.15
CA PHE A 3 -25.21 -5.35 -8.26
C PHE A 3 -26.17 -4.67 -7.25
N LEU A 4 -27.35 -4.25 -7.71
CA LEU A 4 -28.34 -3.57 -6.86
C LEU A 4 -28.97 -4.50 -5.81
N SER A 5 -29.01 -5.82 -6.06
CA SER A 5 -29.62 -6.80 -5.15
C SER A 5 -28.69 -7.30 -4.03
N GLU A 6 -27.40 -6.96 -4.11
CA GLU A 6 -26.37 -7.37 -3.14
C GLU A 6 -25.85 -6.20 -2.29
N LEU A 7 -26.28 -4.97 -2.60
CA LEU A 7 -25.98 -3.78 -1.82
C LEU A 7 -26.61 -3.89 -0.42
N GLY A 8 -25.77 -4.01 0.61
CA GLY A 8 -26.20 -4.11 2.01
C GLY A 8 -26.39 -5.54 2.55
N LYS A 9 -26.14 -6.59 1.76
CA LYS A 9 -26.10 -7.98 2.26
C LYS A 9 -24.70 -8.33 2.77
N ASP A 10 -24.61 -9.26 3.72
CA ASP A 10 -23.33 -9.82 4.16
C ASP A 10 -22.63 -10.51 2.97
N GLY A 11 -21.48 -9.99 2.55
CA GLY A 11 -20.73 -10.44 1.38
C GLY A 11 -19.68 -9.41 0.92
N ASP A 12 -19.08 -9.62 -0.26
CA ASP A 12 -17.96 -8.83 -0.80
C ASP A 12 -18.24 -7.32 -1.00
N PHE A 13 -19.53 -6.93 -0.94
CA PHE A 13 -19.99 -5.55 -1.11
C PHE A 13 -20.38 -4.85 0.20
N LYS A 14 -20.15 -5.47 1.36
CA LYS A 14 -20.42 -4.84 2.66
C LYS A 14 -19.34 -3.82 3.00
N VAL A 15 -19.75 -2.57 3.22
CA VAL A 15 -18.85 -1.52 3.70
C VAL A 15 -18.52 -1.79 5.17
N SER A 16 -17.27 -2.10 5.46
CA SER A 16 -16.78 -2.27 6.83
C SER A 16 -16.77 -0.91 7.54
N ALA A 17 -17.32 -0.87 8.76
CA ALA A 17 -17.25 0.29 9.67
C ALA A 17 -15.83 0.53 10.23
N LYS A 18 -14.89 -0.39 9.96
CA LYS A 18 -13.50 -0.25 10.36
C LYS A 18 -12.84 0.94 9.64
N PRO A 19 -11.97 1.69 10.32
CA PRO A 19 -11.19 2.78 9.72
C PRO A 19 -10.06 2.23 8.83
N LEU A 20 -10.44 1.76 7.64
CA LEU A 20 -9.50 1.24 6.63
C LEU A 20 -8.93 2.39 5.79
N ILE A 21 -7.66 2.29 5.44
CA ILE A 21 -7.02 3.17 4.46
C ILE A 21 -7.48 2.74 3.07
N ARG A 22 -8.13 3.64 2.33
CA ARG A 22 -8.76 3.35 1.03
C ARG A 22 -8.26 4.23 -0.11
N ASP A 23 -7.71 5.39 0.22
CA ASP A 23 -7.23 6.37 -0.75
C ASP A 23 -5.72 6.21 -0.93
N PHE A 24 -5.33 5.82 -2.14
CA PHE A 24 -3.95 5.61 -2.51
C PHE A 24 -3.56 6.42 -3.74
N MET A 25 -2.27 6.67 -3.87
CA MET A 25 -1.63 7.13 -5.09
C MET A 25 -0.71 6.01 -5.58
N ALA A 26 -1.01 5.40 -6.72
CA ALA A 26 -0.21 4.32 -7.28
C ALA A 26 0.87 4.87 -8.23
N LEU A 27 2.09 4.33 -8.14
CA LEU A 27 3.20 4.71 -9.00
C LEU A 27 3.02 4.11 -10.39
N LYS A 28 3.10 4.91 -11.45
CA LYS A 28 3.19 4.40 -12.81
C LYS A 28 4.58 3.82 -13.11
N PRO A 29 4.70 2.86 -14.03
CA PRO A 29 5.99 2.32 -14.43
C PRO A 29 6.92 3.41 -14.94
N HIS A 30 8.16 3.44 -14.47
CA HIS A 30 9.14 4.44 -14.86
C HIS A 30 10.53 3.81 -15.09
N PRO A 31 11.27 4.14 -16.16
CA PRO A 31 12.55 3.48 -16.49
C PRO A 31 13.60 3.51 -15.38
N ARG A 32 13.68 4.61 -14.62
CA ARG A 32 14.61 4.78 -13.48
C ARG A 32 14.44 3.72 -12.39
N THR A 33 13.26 3.12 -12.24
CA THR A 33 13.00 2.19 -11.12
C THR A 33 13.85 0.94 -11.24
N VAL A 34 14.19 0.49 -12.45
CA VAL A 34 15.00 -0.71 -12.67
C VAL A 34 16.42 -0.51 -12.11
N ASP A 35 17.04 0.61 -12.45
CA ASP A 35 18.38 0.96 -12.00
C ASP A 35 18.40 1.31 -10.51
N GLY A 36 17.43 2.11 -10.05
CA GLY A 36 17.26 2.47 -8.65
C GLY A 36 17.04 1.24 -7.75
N MET A 37 16.26 0.25 -8.21
CA MET A 37 16.10 -1.03 -7.50
C MET A 37 17.41 -1.83 -7.41
N GLY A 38 18.31 -1.69 -8.40
CA GLY A 38 19.63 -2.31 -8.36
C GLY A 38 20.57 -1.71 -7.33
N HIS A 39 20.49 -0.39 -7.12
CA HIS A 39 21.37 0.37 -6.23
C HIS A 39 20.83 0.53 -4.81
N TYR A 40 19.52 0.74 -4.66
CA TYR A 40 18.89 1.15 -3.40
C TYR A 40 17.78 0.18 -2.94
N GLY A 41 17.47 -0.86 -3.73
CA GLY A 41 16.33 -1.73 -3.45
C GLY A 41 15.01 -0.96 -3.45
N THR A 42 14.05 -1.40 -2.64
CA THR A 42 12.70 -0.83 -2.56
C THR A 42 12.66 0.59 -2.00
N ALA A 43 13.72 1.05 -1.34
CA ALA A 43 13.86 2.44 -0.89
C ALA A 43 13.79 3.46 -2.06
N THR A 44 14.08 3.04 -3.29
CA THR A 44 13.94 3.87 -4.51
C THR A 44 12.51 4.39 -4.72
N PHE A 45 11.50 3.68 -4.20
CA PHE A 45 10.09 4.05 -4.32
C PHE A 45 9.67 5.10 -3.29
N ALA A 46 10.34 5.09 -2.14
CA ALA A 46 10.14 6.03 -1.05
C ALA A 46 10.72 7.42 -1.36
N GLU A 47 11.64 7.51 -2.32
CA GLU A 47 12.23 8.76 -2.77
C GLU A 47 11.21 9.67 -3.49
N LYS A 48 11.25 10.97 -3.21
CA LYS A 48 10.53 11.99 -3.99
C LYS A 48 11.37 12.35 -5.22
N PHE A 49 11.19 11.61 -6.31
CA PHE A 49 11.77 11.91 -7.62
C PHE A 49 10.73 12.60 -8.51
N GLU A 50 11.08 13.74 -9.11
CA GLU A 50 10.13 14.57 -9.88
C GLU A 50 9.56 13.87 -11.12
N GLY A 51 10.32 12.95 -11.73
CA GLY A 51 9.85 12.19 -12.89
C GLY A 51 8.89 11.04 -12.56
N TYR A 52 8.62 10.76 -11.28
CA TYR A 52 7.61 9.76 -10.92
C TYR A 52 6.20 10.29 -11.13
N GLU A 53 5.47 9.63 -12.00
CA GLU A 53 4.04 9.87 -12.18
C GLU A 53 3.23 9.01 -11.22
N TRP A 54 2.35 9.67 -10.48
CA TRP A 54 1.41 9.03 -9.55
C TRP A 54 -0.02 9.18 -10.07
N GLN A 55 -0.80 8.12 -9.96
CA GLN A 55 -2.23 8.13 -10.30
C GLN A 55 -3.08 7.81 -9.08
N ILE A 56 -4.24 8.44 -8.98
CA ILE A 56 -5.21 8.15 -7.92
C ILE A 56 -5.66 6.69 -8.07
N TYR A 57 -5.67 5.96 -6.96
CA TYR A 57 -6.09 4.57 -6.89
C TYR A 57 -6.91 4.33 -5.62
N GLY A 58 -8.16 3.91 -5.77
CA GLY A 58 -9.01 3.53 -4.64
C GLY A 58 -8.91 2.03 -4.37
N SER A 59 -8.96 1.63 -3.10
CA SER A 59 -9.08 0.21 -2.73
C SER A 59 -10.43 -0.38 -3.16
N LYS A 60 -10.56 -1.70 -3.07
CA LYS A 60 -11.87 -2.36 -3.14
C LYS A 60 -12.80 -1.89 -2.02
N VAL A 61 -14.09 -2.21 -2.13
CA VAL A 61 -15.10 -1.94 -1.08
C VAL A 61 -14.71 -2.60 0.25
N SER A 62 -14.09 -3.78 0.18
CA SER A 62 -13.50 -4.49 1.32
C SER A 62 -12.35 -3.74 2.01
N GLY A 63 -11.81 -2.69 1.38
CA GLY A 63 -10.61 -1.95 1.80
C GLY A 63 -9.30 -2.59 1.32
N GLU A 64 -9.36 -3.69 0.58
CA GLU A 64 -8.17 -4.38 0.09
C GLU A 64 -7.57 -3.67 -1.12
N LEU A 65 -6.25 -3.52 -1.08
CA LEU A 65 -5.39 -3.14 -2.19
C LEU A 65 -4.84 -4.41 -2.85
N LEU A 66 -5.23 -4.69 -4.09
CA LEU A 66 -4.78 -5.89 -4.79
C LEU A 66 -3.46 -5.65 -5.55
N PRO A 67 -2.38 -6.39 -5.25
CA PRO A 67 -1.10 -6.21 -5.92
C PRO A 67 -1.15 -6.43 -7.44
N SER A 68 -2.05 -7.30 -7.91
CA SER A 68 -2.25 -7.62 -9.33
C SER A 68 -2.98 -6.51 -10.11
N GLU A 69 -3.71 -5.64 -9.43
CA GLU A 69 -4.47 -4.54 -10.04
C GLU A 69 -3.69 -3.21 -10.03
N LEU A 70 -2.58 -3.15 -9.29
CA LEU A 70 -1.69 -2.00 -9.28
C LEU A 70 -0.89 -1.88 -10.59
N PRO A 71 -0.49 -0.68 -11.01
CA PRO A 71 0.46 -0.52 -12.10
C PRO A 71 1.76 -1.27 -11.81
N GLN A 72 2.20 -2.04 -12.79
CA GLN A 72 3.29 -2.99 -12.65
C GLN A 72 4.63 -2.28 -12.87
N VAL A 73 5.29 -1.89 -11.79
CA VAL A 73 6.59 -1.23 -11.82
C VAL A 73 7.70 -2.27 -11.90
N ARG A 74 8.54 -2.20 -12.93
CA ARG A 74 9.64 -3.15 -13.10
C ARG A 74 10.72 -2.90 -12.04
N GLY A 75 11.12 -3.98 -11.37
CA GLY A 75 12.33 -4.01 -10.56
C GLY A 75 13.49 -4.69 -11.28
N ARG A 76 14.45 -5.20 -10.51
CA ARG A 76 15.57 -5.99 -11.02
C ARG A 76 15.13 -7.44 -11.28
N GLY A 77 15.57 -8.01 -12.40
CA GLY A 77 15.25 -9.38 -12.79
C GLY A 77 13.79 -9.55 -13.20
N HIS A 78 13.17 -10.65 -12.80
CA HIS A 78 11.75 -10.94 -13.08
C HIS A 78 10.78 -10.35 -12.04
N ASN A 79 11.28 -9.55 -11.09
CA ASN A 79 10.45 -8.96 -10.06
C ASN A 79 9.65 -7.77 -10.60
N THR A 80 8.38 -7.75 -10.24
CA THR A 80 7.47 -6.66 -10.55
C THR A 80 6.83 -6.19 -9.25
N TRP A 81 6.64 -4.88 -9.13
CA TRP A 81 6.21 -4.23 -7.91
C TRP A 81 4.94 -3.45 -8.14
N GLY A 82 3.99 -3.57 -7.22
CA GLY A 82 2.92 -2.61 -7.03
C GLY A 82 3.33 -1.63 -5.95
N VAL A 83 3.33 -0.33 -6.26
CA VAL A 83 3.76 0.71 -5.33
C VAL A 83 2.62 1.70 -5.11
N ALA A 84 2.31 1.97 -3.85
CA ALA A 84 1.23 2.86 -3.45
C ALA A 84 1.67 3.81 -2.35
N ARG A 85 1.25 5.08 -2.42
CA ARG A 85 1.39 6.07 -1.36
C ARG A 85 0.07 6.34 -0.69
N PHE A 86 0.11 6.60 0.61
CA PHE A 86 -1.05 6.94 1.41
C PHE A 86 -0.66 7.82 2.60
N GLY A 87 -1.68 8.38 3.25
CA GLY A 87 -1.52 9.26 4.40
C GLY A 87 -2.30 8.74 5.60
N ILE A 88 -1.82 9.09 6.80
CA ILE A 88 -2.55 8.90 8.04
C ILE A 88 -2.65 10.26 8.72
N THR A 89 -3.81 10.92 8.59
CA THR A 89 -4.02 12.31 9.03
C THR A 89 -4.36 12.45 10.52
N GLN A 90 -4.55 11.34 11.23
CA GLN A 90 -4.77 11.37 12.67
C GLN A 90 -3.53 11.89 13.40
N LYS A 91 -3.70 12.92 14.22
CA LYS A 91 -2.59 13.49 15.00
C LYS A 91 -2.16 12.54 16.12
N GLY A 92 -0.84 12.42 16.30
CA GLY A 92 -0.25 11.61 17.36
C GLY A 92 0.10 10.19 16.91
N LYS A 93 0.33 9.31 17.90
CA LYS A 93 0.64 7.90 17.66
C LYS A 93 -0.63 7.14 17.30
N VAL A 94 -0.56 6.37 16.23
CA VAL A 94 -1.63 5.49 15.75
C VAL A 94 -1.08 4.09 15.56
N LYS A 95 -1.92 3.08 15.76
CA LYS A 95 -1.56 1.69 15.46
C LYS A 95 -2.04 1.36 14.07
N LEU A 96 -1.12 1.04 13.17
CA LEU A 96 -1.45 0.51 11.85
C LEU A 96 -1.40 -1.01 11.90
N LYS A 97 -2.54 -1.63 11.62
CA LYS A 97 -2.66 -3.07 11.48
C LYS A 97 -2.61 -3.46 10.00
N ILE A 98 -1.74 -4.40 9.68
CA ILE A 98 -1.53 -4.97 8.36
C ILE A 98 -1.94 -6.43 8.41
N ASN A 99 -2.79 -6.87 7.48
CA ASN A 99 -3.31 -8.24 7.45
C ASN A 99 -2.23 -9.31 7.25
N ASP A 100 -1.26 -9.06 6.37
CA ASP A 100 -0.10 -9.92 6.12
C ASP A 100 1.06 -9.07 5.58
N THR A 101 2.26 -9.21 6.15
CA THR A 101 3.48 -8.48 5.73
C THR A 101 4.34 -9.22 4.70
N ASN A 102 3.95 -10.40 4.26
CA ASN A 102 4.73 -11.18 3.30
C ASN A 102 5.00 -10.41 1.99
N PHE A 103 6.26 -10.30 1.57
CA PHE A 103 6.69 -9.58 0.36
C PHE A 103 6.24 -8.11 0.28
N LEU A 104 6.24 -7.43 1.42
CA LEU A 104 5.75 -6.06 1.56
C LEU A 104 6.77 -5.25 2.35
N ASP A 105 7.17 -4.12 1.76
CA ASP A 105 8.02 -3.13 2.41
C ASP A 105 7.21 -1.85 2.65
N LEU A 106 7.43 -1.23 3.80
CA LEU A 106 6.72 -0.02 4.23
C LEU A 106 7.71 1.06 4.62
N PHE A 107 7.46 2.28 4.17
CA PHE A 107 8.29 3.44 4.43
C PHE A 107 7.46 4.61 4.96
N ALA A 108 8.02 5.36 5.91
CA ALA A 108 7.56 6.68 6.32
C ALA A 108 8.52 7.74 5.78
N GLY A 109 8.11 8.47 4.76
CA GLY A 109 9.03 9.32 4.00
C GLY A 109 10.15 8.49 3.37
N LYS A 110 11.40 8.70 3.81
CA LYS A 110 12.58 7.94 3.36
C LYS A 110 13.02 6.85 4.33
N THR A 111 12.36 6.73 5.48
CA THR A 111 12.74 5.80 6.54
C THR A 111 11.95 4.51 6.39
N GLU A 112 12.64 3.38 6.29
CA GLU A 112 12.04 2.06 6.28
C GLU A 112 11.47 1.71 7.65
N ILE A 113 10.26 1.14 7.67
CA ILE A 113 9.64 0.59 8.86
C ILE A 113 9.83 -0.93 8.80
N ILE A 114 10.60 -1.46 9.75
CA ILE A 114 10.89 -2.89 9.79
C ILE A 114 9.63 -3.67 10.15
N LEU A 115 9.20 -4.52 9.22
CA LEU A 115 8.06 -5.41 9.38
C LEU A 115 8.53 -6.84 9.69
N PRO A 116 7.72 -7.66 10.37
CA PRO A 116 7.97 -9.09 10.43
C PRO A 116 7.94 -9.69 9.03
N GLU A 117 8.70 -10.76 8.79
CA GLU A 117 8.83 -11.39 7.46
C GLU A 117 7.48 -11.85 6.87
N LYS A 118 6.57 -12.32 7.73
CA LYS A 118 5.24 -12.79 7.33
C LYS A 118 4.24 -12.71 8.49
N GLY A 119 2.96 -12.55 8.13
CA GLY A 119 1.85 -12.63 9.06
C GLY A 119 1.29 -11.27 9.45
N LEU A 120 0.34 -11.29 10.39
CA LEU A 120 -0.32 -10.08 10.86
C LEU A 120 0.66 -9.21 11.64
N ALA A 121 0.72 -7.93 11.30
CA ALA A 121 1.54 -6.95 12.00
C ALA A 121 0.68 -5.82 12.56
N ILE A 122 1.01 -5.35 13.75
CA ILE A 122 0.49 -4.12 14.34
C ILE A 122 1.69 -3.28 14.71
N ILE A 123 1.81 -2.12 14.07
CA ILE A 123 2.95 -1.21 14.23
C ILE A 123 2.47 0.15 14.70
N GLU A 124 3.26 0.81 15.53
CA GLU A 124 2.97 2.19 15.96
C GLU A 124 3.63 3.17 15.00
N LEU A 125 2.85 4.11 14.48
CA LEU A 125 3.29 5.14 13.56
C LEU A 125 2.82 6.50 14.07
N ASN A 126 3.55 7.56 13.71
CA ASN A 126 3.06 8.91 13.91
C ASN A 126 2.26 9.31 12.67
N GLY A 127 1.06 9.86 12.85
CA GLY A 127 0.36 10.46 11.73
C GLY A 127 1.11 11.64 11.13
N ASN A 128 0.75 11.98 9.89
CA ASN A 128 1.39 13.02 9.11
C ASN A 128 0.33 13.78 8.29
N ASP A 129 0.50 15.10 8.17
CA ASP A 129 -0.39 15.95 7.38
C ASP A 129 -0.18 15.77 5.87
N ASP A 130 0.96 15.20 5.42
CA ASP A 130 1.20 14.82 4.02
C ASP A 130 0.37 13.56 3.67
N PRO A 131 -0.63 13.67 2.78
CA PRO A 131 -1.52 12.56 2.39
C PRO A 131 -0.81 11.47 1.59
N GLN A 132 0.48 11.63 1.27
CA GLN A 132 1.32 10.68 0.55
C GLN A 132 2.61 10.36 1.33
N HIS A 133 2.60 10.59 2.65
CA HIS A 133 3.78 10.42 3.49
C HIS A 133 4.31 8.98 3.51
N PHE A 134 3.41 8.00 3.54
CA PHE A 134 3.77 6.60 3.62
C PHE A 134 3.84 5.99 2.23
N THR A 135 4.87 5.16 2.00
CA THR A 135 5.02 4.40 0.75
C THR A 135 4.99 2.92 1.06
N LEU A 136 4.12 2.21 0.36
CA LEU A 136 3.98 0.76 0.36
C LEU A 136 4.57 0.21 -0.94
N ALA A 137 5.52 -0.71 -0.85
CA ALA A 137 6.03 -1.46 -1.99
C ALA A 137 5.70 -2.94 -1.81
N VAL A 138 4.99 -3.50 -2.79
CA VAL A 138 4.53 -4.90 -2.75
C VAL A 138 5.10 -5.63 -3.95
N ASN A 139 5.79 -6.75 -3.74
CA ASN A 139 6.22 -7.58 -4.86
C ASN A 139 5.01 -8.31 -5.46
N SER A 140 4.43 -7.72 -6.51
CA SER A 140 3.23 -8.21 -7.18
C SER A 140 3.48 -9.48 -7.99
N ALA A 141 4.74 -9.81 -8.30
CA ALA A 141 5.08 -11.08 -8.94
C ALA A 141 4.92 -12.26 -7.96
N SER A 142 5.23 -12.07 -6.68
CA SER A 142 5.20 -13.14 -5.67
C SER A 142 3.95 -13.12 -4.79
N ARG A 143 3.39 -11.94 -4.49
CA ARG A 143 2.24 -11.81 -3.59
C ARG A 143 0.92 -11.73 -4.36
N GLN A 144 0.02 -12.67 -4.08
CA GLN A 144 -1.35 -12.67 -4.60
C GLN A 144 -2.38 -12.16 -3.58
N THR A 145 -2.06 -12.21 -2.29
CA THR A 145 -2.95 -11.75 -1.21
C THR A 145 -3.10 -10.22 -1.22
N GLY A 146 -4.33 -9.73 -1.12
CA GLY A 146 -4.62 -8.31 -0.94
C GLY A 146 -3.92 -7.74 0.31
N VAL A 147 -3.58 -6.45 0.25
CA VAL A 147 -3.09 -5.71 1.41
C VAL A 147 -4.26 -4.96 2.03
N LEU A 148 -4.47 -5.15 3.33
CA LEU A 148 -5.47 -4.42 4.09
C LEU A 148 -4.79 -3.67 5.22
N LEU A 149 -5.02 -2.36 5.24
CA LEU A 149 -4.46 -1.42 6.19
C LEU A 149 -5.59 -0.86 7.07
N GLU A 150 -5.57 -1.22 8.34
CA GLU A 150 -6.58 -0.85 9.34
C GLU A 150 -5.93 0.05 10.41
N ILE A 151 -6.50 1.23 10.65
CA ILE A 151 -6.08 2.10 11.76
C ILE A 151 -6.76 1.60 13.03
N VAL A 152 -6.01 1.15 14.03
CA VAL A 152 -6.56 0.73 15.31
C VAL A 152 -6.52 1.93 16.26
N THR A 153 -7.68 2.52 16.52
CA THR A 153 -7.88 3.50 17.58
C THR A 153 -8.22 2.75 18.88
N GLU A 154 -7.48 3.03 19.95
CA GLU A 154 -7.84 2.58 21.31
C GLU A 154 -9.07 3.30 21.85
#